data_AF-A0A520HQD3-F1
#
_entry.id   AF-A0A520HQD3-F1
#
_cell.length_a   1.000
_cell.length_b   1.000
_cell.length_c   1.000
_cell.angle_alpha   90.00
_cell.angle_beta   90.00
_cell.angle_gamma   90.00
#
_symmetry.space_group_name_H-M   'P 1'
#
loop_
_entity.id
_entity.type
_entity.pdbx_description
1 polymer ?
#
loop_
_entity_poly.entity_id
_entity_poly.type
_entity_poly.pdbx_seq_one_letter_code
_entity_poly.pdbx_strand_id
1 'polypeptide(L)'
;MYGRGIGRYRGTPYSTKYIWTDNTDYRHAKGMWMEMTDLVYNNPALKTSTNAADRALYGQPLQMYSDANIKQRFTNGSLDTIRHWFGWPHYKVFINSTNALANDPYWTPPRGTNTDWYVFRLAETYLLRAEAYYWKGDLALAMADLNVVRSRANATLLTNASQITIGTILDERARELYWEEPRKTELTRMAYIFAQTGKPAYNGKSYTLAAFSDNNFMYDRIMEKNDFYKNQVPTLQGVNYKIAPYHVLWPVPASAQRFNTEGRINQNKGYAGYEQNVPALDKLP
;
A
#
# COMPACT_ATOMS: atom_id res chain seq x y z
N MET A 1 -19.24 -17.00 -12.25
CA MET A 1 -18.19 -16.47 -13.15
C MET A 1 -17.59 -15.25 -12.48
N TYR A 2 -16.28 -15.23 -12.26
CA TYR A 2 -15.62 -14.13 -11.55
C TYR A 2 -15.19 -13.03 -12.53
N GLY A 3 -15.30 -11.77 -12.10
CA GLY A 3 -14.85 -10.60 -12.85
C GLY A 3 -14.05 -9.67 -11.95
N ARG A 4 -13.14 -8.89 -12.52
CA ARG A 4 -12.38 -7.87 -11.78
C ARG A 4 -13.20 -6.58 -11.68
N GLY A 5 -13.15 -5.94 -10.52
CA GLY A 5 -13.60 -4.55 -10.39
C GLY A 5 -12.73 -3.56 -11.19
N ILE A 6 -13.12 -2.28 -11.14
CA ILE A 6 -12.52 -1.17 -11.92
C ILE A 6 -10.99 -1.02 -11.67
N GLY A 7 -10.45 -1.55 -10.57
CA GLY A 7 -9.02 -1.45 -10.25
C GLY A 7 -8.61 -0.02 -9.91
N ARG A 8 -9.44 0.71 -9.14
CA ARG A 8 -9.20 2.13 -8.80
C ARG A 8 -7.92 2.37 -7.99
N TYR A 9 -7.36 1.33 -7.37
CA TYR A 9 -6.12 1.37 -6.60
C TYR A 9 -5.32 0.09 -6.90
N ARG A 10 -3.99 0.22 -6.94
CA ARG A 10 -3.03 -0.85 -7.26
C ARG A 10 -1.93 -0.88 -6.22
N GLY A 11 -1.61 -2.07 -5.72
CA GLY A 11 -0.43 -2.27 -4.88
C GLY A 11 0.87 -2.03 -5.66
N THR A 12 1.91 -1.53 -4.98
CA THR A 12 3.25 -1.45 -5.56
C THR A 12 3.78 -2.86 -5.88
N PRO A 13 4.77 -3.00 -6.79
CA PRO A 13 5.45 -4.28 -7.02
C PRO A 13 6.06 -4.88 -5.73
N TYR A 14 6.46 -4.05 -4.77
CA TYR A 14 6.77 -4.51 -3.40
C TYR A 14 5.63 -5.32 -2.77
N SER A 15 4.42 -4.75 -2.69
CA SER A 15 3.25 -5.38 -2.07
C SER A 15 2.61 -6.53 -2.88
N THR A 16 2.86 -6.57 -4.19
CA THR A 16 2.23 -7.54 -5.11
C THR A 16 3.19 -8.60 -5.63
N LYS A 17 4.51 -8.46 -5.42
CA LYS A 17 5.55 -9.39 -5.87
C LYS A 17 6.71 -9.53 -4.89
N TYR A 18 7.41 -8.45 -4.55
CA TYR A 18 8.74 -8.56 -3.93
C TYR A 18 8.73 -9.11 -2.49
N ILE A 19 7.62 -9.00 -1.75
CA ILE A 19 7.49 -9.61 -0.41
C ILE A 19 7.07 -11.09 -0.45
N TRP A 20 6.63 -11.60 -1.61
CA TRP A 20 6.09 -12.96 -1.76
C TRP A 20 7.18 -13.93 -2.25
N THR A 21 8.23 -14.06 -1.45
CA THR A 21 9.39 -14.95 -1.68
C THR A 21 9.18 -16.38 -1.15
N ASP A 22 7.97 -16.69 -0.70
CA ASP A 22 7.66 -17.83 0.18
C ASP A 22 6.43 -18.57 -0.35
N ASN A 23 6.68 -19.66 -1.09
CA ASN A 23 5.64 -20.34 -1.88
C ASN A 23 4.65 -21.17 -1.02
N THR A 24 4.85 -21.27 0.29
CA THR A 24 3.94 -21.98 1.19
C THR A 24 2.88 -21.06 1.83
N ASP A 25 3.03 -19.74 1.72
CA ASP A 25 2.17 -18.74 2.33
C ASP A 25 0.76 -18.72 1.71
N TYR A 26 -0.24 -19.14 2.49
CA TYR A 26 -1.63 -19.22 2.05
C TYR A 26 -2.22 -17.86 1.65
N ARG A 27 -1.62 -16.73 2.05
CA ARG A 27 -2.07 -15.38 1.63
C ARG A 27 -1.74 -15.08 0.17
N HIS A 28 -0.77 -15.80 -0.41
CA HIS A 28 -0.38 -15.69 -1.82
C HIS A 28 -0.64 -16.98 -2.62
N ALA A 29 -1.23 -18.01 -2.00
CA ALA A 29 -1.60 -19.25 -2.66
C ALA A 29 -2.71 -19.04 -3.70
N LYS A 30 -2.68 -19.84 -4.79
CA LYS A 30 -3.63 -19.73 -5.90
C LYS A 30 -5.08 -19.83 -5.43
N GLY A 31 -5.90 -18.84 -5.79
CA GLY A 31 -7.31 -18.74 -5.42
C GLY A 31 -7.55 -17.98 -4.10
N MET A 32 -6.56 -17.88 -3.21
CA MET A 32 -6.55 -16.88 -2.13
C MET A 32 -6.02 -15.54 -2.68
N TRP A 33 -4.93 -15.60 -3.43
CA TRP A 33 -4.49 -14.56 -4.35
C TRP A 33 -4.98 -14.88 -5.76
N MET A 34 -5.41 -13.85 -6.48
CA MET A 34 -5.81 -13.93 -7.89
C MET A 34 -4.85 -13.11 -8.72
N GLU A 35 -4.21 -13.74 -9.70
CA GLU A 35 -3.54 -13.00 -10.77
C GLU A 35 -4.52 -12.72 -11.91
N MET A 36 -4.17 -11.73 -12.74
CA MET A 36 -4.96 -11.40 -13.94
C MET A 36 -5.14 -12.60 -14.89
N THR A 37 -4.18 -13.55 -14.90
CA THR A 37 -4.22 -14.80 -15.66
C THR A 37 -5.21 -15.84 -15.14
N ASP A 38 -5.70 -15.72 -13.90
CA ASP A 38 -6.75 -16.60 -13.36
C ASP A 38 -8.16 -16.20 -13.83
N LEU A 39 -8.28 -15.04 -14.50
CA LEU A 39 -9.47 -14.62 -15.23
C LEU A 39 -9.42 -15.17 -16.67
N VAL A 40 -10.59 -15.29 -17.31
CA VAL A 40 -10.72 -15.75 -18.70
C VAL A 40 -11.47 -14.74 -19.57
N TYR A 41 -11.20 -14.73 -20.89
CA TYR A 41 -11.98 -13.93 -21.82
C TYR A 41 -13.43 -14.45 -21.89
N ASN A 42 -14.38 -13.68 -21.36
CA ASN A 42 -15.76 -14.11 -21.13
C ASN A 42 -16.82 -13.33 -21.93
N ASN A 43 -16.43 -12.34 -22.74
CA ASN A 43 -17.36 -11.56 -23.56
C ASN A 43 -18.08 -12.49 -24.56
N PRO A 44 -19.42 -12.64 -24.49
CA PRO A 44 -20.18 -13.53 -25.37
C PRO A 44 -19.96 -13.28 -26.86
N ALA A 45 -19.71 -12.02 -27.27
CA ALA A 45 -19.46 -11.66 -28.66
C ALA A 45 -18.24 -12.35 -29.27
N LEU A 46 -17.26 -12.78 -28.46
CA LEU A 46 -16.10 -13.52 -28.95
C LEU A 46 -16.50 -14.89 -29.51
N LYS A 47 -17.55 -15.55 -28.97
CA LYS A 47 -18.03 -16.85 -29.50
C LYS A 47 -18.44 -16.77 -30.97
N THR A 48 -18.96 -15.62 -31.38
CA THR A 48 -19.54 -15.36 -32.70
C THR A 48 -18.75 -14.33 -33.51
N SER A 49 -17.53 -13.96 -33.10
CA SER A 49 -16.68 -13.06 -33.90
C SER A 49 -16.39 -13.72 -35.25
N THR A 50 -16.36 -12.92 -36.33
CA THR A 50 -15.97 -13.38 -37.66
C THR A 50 -14.49 -13.74 -37.72
N ASN A 51 -13.65 -13.07 -36.92
CA ASN A 51 -12.23 -13.37 -36.77
C ASN A 51 -12.01 -14.68 -36.00
N ALA A 52 -11.26 -15.62 -36.58
CA ALA A 52 -10.95 -16.90 -35.95
C ALA A 52 -10.07 -16.75 -34.69
N ALA A 53 -9.18 -15.75 -34.64
CA ALA A 53 -8.32 -15.50 -33.48
C ALA A 53 -9.15 -15.05 -32.26
N ASP A 54 -10.14 -14.19 -32.45
CA ASP A 54 -11.05 -13.75 -31.38
C ASP A 54 -11.87 -14.92 -30.82
N ARG A 55 -12.39 -15.80 -31.69
CA ARG A 55 -13.14 -17.00 -31.27
C ARG A 55 -12.27 -17.92 -30.41
N ALA A 56 -11.00 -18.08 -30.77
CA ALA A 56 -10.05 -18.91 -30.04
C ALA A 56 -9.70 -18.37 -28.64
N LEU A 57 -9.94 -17.08 -28.35
CA LEU A 57 -9.72 -16.50 -27.02
C LEU A 57 -10.84 -16.84 -26.03
N TYR A 58 -12.07 -17.12 -26.46
CA TYR A 58 -13.20 -17.30 -25.52
C TYR A 58 -12.96 -18.47 -24.55
N GLY A 59 -13.05 -18.20 -23.24
CA GLY A 59 -12.77 -19.17 -22.19
C GLY A 59 -11.28 -19.40 -21.88
N GLN A 60 -10.36 -18.82 -22.66
CA GLN A 60 -8.92 -18.89 -22.38
C GLN A 60 -8.51 -17.90 -21.28
N PRO A 61 -7.45 -18.20 -20.50
CA PRO A 61 -6.81 -17.27 -19.58
C PRO A 61 -6.49 -15.91 -20.23
N LEU A 62 -6.67 -14.81 -19.49
CA LEU A 62 -6.24 -13.49 -19.95
C LEU A 62 -4.73 -13.47 -20.13
N GLN A 63 -4.27 -13.05 -21.31
CA GLN A 63 -2.86 -12.97 -21.63
C GLN A 63 -2.28 -11.61 -21.21
N MET A 64 -1.11 -11.62 -20.55
CA MET A 64 -0.33 -10.39 -20.37
C MET A 64 0.07 -9.82 -21.74
N TYR A 65 0.25 -8.49 -21.80
CA TYR A 65 0.77 -7.79 -22.97
C TYR A 65 2.27 -8.08 -23.19
N SER A 66 2.73 -7.88 -24.42
CA SER A 66 4.16 -7.87 -24.79
C SER A 66 4.52 -6.55 -25.45
N ASP A 67 5.81 -6.17 -25.48
CA ASP A 67 6.24 -4.87 -26.01
C ASP A 67 5.80 -4.62 -27.46
N ALA A 68 5.63 -5.69 -28.24
CA ALA A 68 5.09 -5.64 -29.60
C ALA A 68 3.59 -5.29 -29.68
N ASN A 69 2.77 -5.72 -28.70
CA ASN A 69 1.31 -5.52 -28.73
C ASN A 69 0.79 -4.52 -27.68
N ILE A 70 1.63 -4.03 -26.77
CA ILE A 70 1.20 -3.20 -25.64
C ILE A 70 0.53 -1.89 -26.08
N LYS A 71 1.02 -1.26 -27.15
CA LYS A 71 0.44 -0.06 -27.76
C LYS A 71 -0.89 -0.31 -28.51
N GLN A 72 -1.19 -1.58 -28.81
CA GLN A 72 -2.43 -2.02 -29.44
C GLN A 72 -3.48 -2.41 -28.39
N ARG A 73 -3.03 -3.03 -27.28
CA ARG A 73 -3.89 -3.43 -26.15
C ARG A 73 -4.24 -2.27 -25.22
N PHE A 74 -3.36 -1.27 -25.09
CA PHE A 74 -3.58 -0.07 -24.27
C PHE A 74 -3.18 1.17 -25.05
N THR A 75 -4.08 2.17 -25.10
CA THR A 75 -3.87 3.46 -25.78
C THR A 75 -2.59 4.19 -25.34
N ASN A 76 -2.08 3.87 -24.15
CA ASN A 76 -0.92 4.51 -23.53
C ASN A 76 0.27 3.53 -23.28
N GLY A 77 0.21 2.32 -23.85
CA GLY A 77 1.29 1.33 -23.72
C GLY A 77 1.57 0.92 -22.26
N SER A 78 2.85 0.91 -21.88
CA SER A 78 3.33 0.56 -20.53
C SER A 78 3.22 1.68 -19.50
N LEU A 79 2.83 2.90 -19.91
CA LEU A 79 2.71 4.08 -19.05
C LEU A 79 1.42 4.06 -18.20
N ASP A 80 0.87 2.86 -17.94
CA ASP A 80 -0.48 2.72 -17.40
C ASP A 80 -0.50 3.03 -15.88
N THR A 81 -1.47 3.89 -15.54
CA THR A 81 -2.02 4.16 -14.20
C THR A 81 -2.18 2.95 -13.26
N ILE A 82 -2.65 3.24 -12.05
CA ILE A 82 -3.11 2.32 -11.01
C ILE A 82 -4.17 1.25 -11.41
N ARG A 83 -4.54 1.10 -12.68
CA ARG A 83 -5.61 0.19 -13.18
C ARG A 83 -5.14 -1.04 -13.97
N HIS A 84 -3.88 -1.07 -14.40
CA HIS A 84 -3.36 -2.07 -15.34
C HIS A 84 -3.14 -3.45 -14.69
N TRP A 85 -2.04 -4.14 -15.00
CA TRP A 85 -1.85 -5.55 -14.66
C TRP A 85 -1.24 -5.76 -13.26
N PHE A 86 -2.03 -6.30 -12.33
CA PHE A 86 -1.61 -6.67 -10.97
C PHE A 86 -2.57 -7.70 -10.37
N GLY A 87 -2.04 -8.66 -9.61
CA GLY A 87 -2.85 -9.54 -8.76
C GLY A 87 -3.26 -8.89 -7.43
N TRP A 88 -4.20 -9.54 -6.74
CA TRP A 88 -4.78 -9.05 -5.49
C TRP A 88 -5.21 -10.20 -4.56
N PRO A 89 -5.25 -9.98 -3.23
CA PRO A 89 -5.78 -10.96 -2.29
C PRO A 89 -7.31 -10.99 -2.42
N HIS A 90 -7.85 -12.06 -2.99
CA HIS A 90 -9.24 -12.14 -3.43
C HIS A 90 -10.21 -11.91 -2.27
N TYR A 91 -10.16 -12.76 -1.24
CA TYR A 91 -11.11 -12.72 -0.12
C TYR A 91 -10.90 -11.54 0.86
N LYS A 92 -9.92 -10.66 0.62
CA LYS A 92 -9.79 -9.37 1.33
C LYS A 92 -10.63 -8.26 0.69
N VAL A 93 -10.96 -8.37 -0.60
CA VAL A 93 -11.67 -7.33 -1.37
C VAL A 93 -12.83 -7.87 -2.22
N PHE A 94 -13.07 -9.19 -2.21
CA PHE A 94 -14.23 -9.82 -2.81
C PHE A 94 -15.47 -9.51 -1.98
N ILE A 95 -16.52 -9.06 -2.65
CA ILE A 95 -17.80 -8.76 -2.02
C ILE A 95 -18.90 -9.40 -2.85
N ASN A 96 -19.72 -10.24 -2.22
CA ASN A 96 -20.64 -11.12 -2.93
C ASN A 96 -21.83 -10.34 -3.52
N SER A 97 -22.01 -10.43 -4.84
CA SER A 97 -23.10 -9.80 -5.58
C SER A 97 -24.48 -10.42 -5.36
N THR A 98 -24.59 -11.55 -4.64
CA THR A 98 -25.90 -12.13 -4.24
C THR A 98 -26.41 -11.60 -2.89
N ASN A 99 -25.70 -10.66 -2.25
CA ASN A 99 -26.23 -9.93 -1.11
C ASN A 99 -27.36 -8.98 -1.61
N ALA A 100 -28.54 -9.00 -0.99
CA ALA A 100 -29.64 -8.13 -1.38
C ALA A 100 -29.31 -6.63 -1.23
N LEU A 101 -28.36 -6.29 -0.35
CA LEU A 101 -27.83 -4.93 -0.17
C LEU A 101 -26.87 -4.49 -1.29
N ALA A 102 -26.53 -5.38 -2.23
CA ALA A 102 -25.58 -5.13 -3.32
C ALA A 102 -26.16 -4.47 -4.56
N ASN A 103 -27.47 -4.20 -4.58
CA ASN A 103 -28.12 -3.52 -5.68
C ASN A 103 -28.09 -2.00 -5.41
N ASP A 104 -27.15 -1.29 -6.04
CA ASP A 104 -27.18 0.18 -6.18
C ASP A 104 -28.00 0.51 -7.45
N PRO A 105 -29.31 0.80 -7.36
CA PRO A 105 -30.16 1.00 -8.54
C PRO A 105 -29.84 2.33 -9.26
N TYR A 106 -28.95 3.16 -8.70
CA TYR A 106 -28.61 4.48 -9.23
C TYR A 106 -27.29 4.49 -10.03
N TRP A 107 -26.57 3.36 -10.14
CA TRP A 107 -25.29 3.28 -10.85
C TRP A 107 -25.14 2.13 -11.83
N THR A 108 -25.13 2.49 -13.11
CA THR A 108 -24.68 1.64 -14.22
C THR A 108 -23.30 2.11 -14.70
N PRO A 109 -22.25 1.25 -14.72
CA PRO A 109 -22.22 -0.13 -14.23
C PRO A 109 -22.20 -0.21 -12.68
N PRO A 110 -22.60 -1.36 -12.10
CA PRO A 110 -22.64 -1.56 -10.65
C PRO A 110 -21.32 -1.26 -9.94
N ARG A 111 -21.40 -0.64 -8.76
CA ARG A 111 -20.24 -0.15 -8.00
C ARG A 111 -19.65 -1.15 -6.99
N GLY A 112 -20.33 -2.26 -6.73
CA GLY A 112 -20.05 -3.15 -5.59
C GLY A 112 -21.06 -2.94 -4.47
N THR A 113 -20.75 -3.47 -3.28
CA THR A 113 -21.63 -3.44 -2.11
C THR A 113 -20.84 -3.17 -0.84
N ASN A 114 -21.55 -2.78 0.22
CA ASN A 114 -20.99 -2.72 1.57
C ASN A 114 -20.73 -4.13 2.12
N THR A 115 -19.71 -4.24 2.98
CA THR A 115 -19.34 -5.42 3.77
C THR A 115 -18.59 -4.95 5.01
N ASP A 116 -18.50 -5.81 6.04
CA ASP A 116 -17.72 -5.52 7.23
C ASP A 116 -16.24 -5.28 6.89
N TRP A 117 -15.63 -4.32 7.58
CA TRP A 117 -14.23 -3.95 7.40
C TRP A 117 -13.47 -4.09 8.72
N TYR A 118 -12.31 -4.74 8.70
CA TYR A 118 -11.49 -4.92 9.89
C TYR A 118 -10.83 -3.61 10.30
N VAL A 119 -11.30 -3.01 11.40
CA VAL A 119 -10.65 -1.87 12.06
C VAL A 119 -9.51 -2.33 12.98
N PHE A 120 -9.71 -3.44 13.71
CA PHE A 120 -8.71 -4.09 14.56
C PHE A 120 -8.85 -5.61 14.48
N ARG A 121 -7.75 -6.34 14.67
CA ARG A 121 -7.75 -7.82 14.78
C ARG A 121 -6.46 -8.35 15.41
N LEU A 122 -6.56 -9.51 16.07
CA LEU A 122 -5.49 -10.08 16.91
C LEU A 122 -4.12 -10.20 16.22
N ALA A 123 -4.06 -10.51 14.92
CA ALA A 123 -2.79 -10.58 14.19
C ALA A 123 -2.06 -9.21 14.09
N GLU A 124 -2.79 -8.09 14.09
CA GLU A 124 -2.15 -6.77 14.23
C GLU A 124 -1.58 -6.58 15.64
N THR A 125 -2.28 -7.05 16.68
CA THR A 125 -1.78 -6.98 18.06
C THR A 125 -0.44 -7.71 18.21
N TYR A 126 -0.28 -8.88 17.58
CA TYR A 126 1.01 -9.57 17.48
C TYR A 126 2.06 -8.73 16.73
N LEU A 127 1.69 -8.10 15.61
CA LEU A 127 2.64 -7.30 14.82
C LEU A 127 3.05 -5.98 15.49
N LEU A 128 2.16 -5.35 16.27
CA LEU A 128 2.47 -4.20 17.13
C LEU A 128 3.35 -4.60 18.32
N ARG A 129 3.10 -5.77 18.92
CA ARG A 129 3.92 -6.28 20.03
C ARG A 129 5.31 -6.73 19.57
N ALA A 130 5.42 -7.35 18.39
CA ALA A 130 6.69 -7.62 17.73
C ALA A 130 7.51 -6.34 17.50
N GLU A 131 6.84 -5.25 17.12
CA GLU A 131 7.48 -3.94 16.98
C GLU A 131 7.96 -3.38 18.32
N ALA A 132 7.12 -3.44 19.37
CA ALA A 132 7.51 -3.02 20.71
C ALA A 132 8.75 -3.80 21.22
N TYR A 133 8.81 -5.10 20.97
CA TYR A 133 9.99 -5.93 21.27
C TYR A 133 11.22 -5.52 20.44
N TYR A 134 11.08 -5.21 19.15
CA TYR A 134 12.19 -4.66 18.35
C TYR A 134 12.72 -3.32 18.88
N TRP A 135 11.85 -2.44 19.38
CA TRP A 135 12.27 -1.20 20.02
C TRP A 135 12.99 -1.44 21.35
N LYS A 136 12.49 -2.35 22.19
CA LYS A 136 13.16 -2.79 23.45
C LYS A 136 14.47 -3.55 23.23
N GLY A 137 14.67 -4.17 22.07
CA GLY A 137 15.82 -5.02 21.77
C GLY A 137 15.57 -6.53 21.97
N ASP A 138 14.36 -6.94 22.35
CA ASP A 138 13.99 -8.33 22.62
C ASP A 138 13.73 -9.11 21.31
N LEU A 139 14.71 -9.19 20.42
CA LEU A 139 14.51 -9.69 19.05
C LEU A 139 13.99 -11.14 18.98
N ALA A 140 14.25 -11.97 19.99
CA ALA A 140 13.68 -13.31 20.09
C ALA A 140 12.16 -13.30 20.32
N LEU A 141 11.64 -12.36 21.13
CA LEU A 141 10.21 -12.19 21.35
C LEU A 141 9.53 -11.52 20.13
N ALA A 142 10.22 -10.60 19.47
CA ALA A 142 9.78 -10.05 18.19
C ALA A 142 9.65 -11.15 17.11
N MET A 143 10.62 -12.07 17.04
CA MET A 143 10.57 -13.24 16.15
C MET A 143 9.42 -14.18 16.49
N ALA A 144 9.17 -14.43 17.78
CA ALA A 144 8.08 -15.30 18.23
C ALA A 144 6.71 -14.76 17.79
N ASP A 145 6.44 -13.47 18.00
CA ASP A 145 5.18 -12.83 17.60
C ASP A 145 4.99 -12.82 16.07
N LEU A 146 6.06 -12.56 15.29
CA LEU A 146 6.03 -12.72 13.83
C LEU A 146 5.70 -14.16 13.41
N ASN A 147 6.28 -15.14 14.11
CA ASN A 147 6.07 -16.55 13.82
C ASN A 147 4.65 -17.04 14.13
N VAL A 148 3.91 -16.44 15.07
CA VAL A 148 2.48 -16.73 15.26
C VAL A 148 1.68 -16.38 14.01
N VAL A 149 1.91 -15.19 13.44
CA VAL A 149 1.20 -14.71 12.23
C VAL A 149 1.57 -15.56 11.01
N ARG A 150 2.87 -15.88 10.86
CA ARG A 150 3.41 -16.70 9.76
C ARG A 150 2.97 -18.16 9.83
N SER A 151 3.00 -18.78 11.01
CA SER A 151 2.51 -20.15 11.25
C SER A 151 1.05 -20.32 10.84
N ARG A 152 0.16 -19.42 11.27
CA ARG A 152 -1.26 -19.43 10.88
C ARG A 152 -1.45 -19.21 9.37
N ALA A 153 -0.53 -18.51 8.70
CA ALA A 153 -0.53 -18.33 7.25
C ALA A 153 0.19 -19.47 6.48
N ASN A 154 0.69 -20.51 7.15
CA ASN A 154 1.56 -21.55 6.59
C ASN A 154 2.85 -21.01 5.91
N ALA A 155 3.26 -19.79 6.26
CA ALA A 155 4.48 -19.16 5.78
C ALA A 155 5.70 -19.69 6.56
N THR A 156 6.83 -19.85 5.86
CA THR A 156 8.10 -20.37 6.42
C THR A 156 8.52 -19.61 7.68
N LEU A 157 8.74 -20.31 8.80
CA LEU A 157 9.04 -19.65 10.07
C LEU A 157 10.42 -19.00 10.09
N LEU A 158 10.53 -17.86 10.76
CA LEU A 158 11.79 -17.16 10.99
C LEU A 158 12.59 -17.91 12.08
N THR A 159 13.83 -18.28 11.78
CA THR A 159 14.68 -19.10 12.66
C THR A 159 15.81 -18.32 13.34
N ASN A 160 16.18 -17.14 12.83
CA ASN A 160 17.31 -16.35 13.34
C ASN A 160 16.86 -14.98 13.86
N ALA A 161 16.86 -14.82 15.18
CA ALA A 161 16.45 -13.58 15.84
C ALA A 161 17.35 -12.38 15.50
N SER A 162 18.64 -12.60 15.19
CA SER A 162 19.56 -11.49 14.87
C SER A 162 19.27 -10.81 13.51
N GLN A 163 18.45 -11.43 12.66
CA GLN A 163 17.99 -10.88 11.38
C GLN A 163 16.64 -10.14 11.48
N ILE A 164 16.06 -10.00 12.67
CA ILE A 164 14.81 -9.25 12.87
C ILE A 164 15.10 -7.75 12.87
N THR A 165 14.51 -7.05 11.90
CA THR A 165 14.57 -5.60 11.77
C THR A 165 13.15 -5.01 11.70
N ILE A 166 13.03 -3.68 11.83
CA ILE A 166 11.78 -2.99 11.50
C ILE A 166 11.34 -3.25 10.05
N GLY A 167 12.29 -3.54 9.14
CA GLY A 167 12.00 -3.95 7.77
C GLY A 167 11.29 -5.31 7.70
N THR A 168 11.76 -6.29 8.46
CA THR A 168 11.14 -7.62 8.61
C THR A 168 9.69 -7.51 9.11
N ILE A 169 9.47 -6.66 10.11
CA ILE A 169 8.13 -6.39 10.67
C ILE A 169 7.25 -5.65 9.65
N LEU A 170 7.78 -4.62 8.98
CA LEU A 170 7.05 -3.87 7.94
C LEU A 170 6.66 -4.72 6.74
N ASP A 171 7.48 -5.71 6.37
CA ASP A 171 7.19 -6.67 5.31
C ASP A 171 6.09 -7.64 5.72
N GLU A 172 6.14 -8.18 6.95
CA GLU A 172 5.09 -9.07 7.45
C GLU A 172 3.75 -8.33 7.65
N ARG A 173 3.79 -7.09 8.15
CA ARG A 173 2.63 -6.19 8.18
C ARG A 173 2.06 -5.93 6.78
N ALA A 174 2.90 -5.82 5.74
CA ALA A 174 2.44 -5.62 4.36
C ALA A 174 1.81 -6.88 3.73
N ARG A 175 2.24 -8.09 4.12
CA ARG A 175 1.58 -9.35 3.74
C ARG A 175 0.22 -9.52 4.44
N GLU A 176 0.18 -9.16 5.72
CA GLU A 176 -0.96 -9.45 6.59
C GLU A 176 -2.09 -8.41 6.49
N LEU A 177 -1.77 -7.13 6.61
CA LEU A 177 -2.72 -6.02 6.84
C LEU A 177 -3.05 -5.26 5.54
N TYR A 178 -3.27 -6.00 4.44
CA TYR A 178 -3.59 -5.44 3.14
C TYR A 178 -4.85 -4.54 3.21
N TRP A 179 -4.66 -3.24 2.92
CA TRP A 179 -5.64 -2.14 3.10
C TRP A 179 -6.15 -1.86 4.53
N GLU A 180 -5.90 -2.75 5.49
CA GLU A 180 -6.36 -2.60 6.88
C GLU A 180 -5.46 -1.65 7.68
N GLU A 181 -4.17 -1.58 7.37
CA GLU A 181 -3.23 -0.68 8.05
C GLU A 181 -3.25 0.75 7.49
N PRO A 182 -3.32 1.80 8.34
CA PRO A 182 -3.12 3.20 7.94
C PRO A 182 -1.64 3.50 7.66
N ARG A 183 -1.09 2.91 6.59
CA ARG A 183 0.36 2.81 6.30
C ARG A 183 1.16 4.12 6.40
N LYS A 184 0.57 5.27 6.05
CA LYS A 184 1.24 6.58 6.23
C LYS A 184 1.45 6.89 7.71
N THR A 185 0.42 6.70 8.53
CA THR A 185 0.44 6.95 9.98
C THR A 185 1.49 6.06 10.65
N GLU A 186 1.52 4.77 10.33
CA GLU A 186 2.51 3.85 10.90
C GLU A 186 3.94 4.19 10.51
N LEU A 187 4.21 4.50 9.24
CA LEU A 187 5.54 4.94 8.82
C LEU A 187 5.94 6.29 9.43
N THR A 188 5.00 7.24 9.57
CA THR A 188 5.23 8.53 10.26
C THR A 188 5.52 8.32 11.76
N ARG A 189 4.80 7.41 12.42
CA ARG A 189 5.03 7.03 13.83
C ARG A 189 6.41 6.39 14.02
N MET A 190 6.78 5.42 13.20
CA MET A 190 8.11 4.82 13.21
C MET A 190 9.21 5.86 12.93
N ALA A 191 8.97 6.78 11.99
CA ALA A 191 9.91 7.85 11.70
C ALA A 191 10.12 8.81 12.89
N TYR A 192 9.07 9.11 13.66
CA TYR A 192 9.19 9.87 14.91
C TYR A 192 10.02 9.10 15.95
N ILE A 193 9.76 7.80 16.16
CA ILE A 193 10.53 6.98 17.10
C ILE A 193 12.01 6.94 16.70
N PHE A 194 12.32 6.78 15.42
CA PHE A 194 13.69 6.87 14.91
C PHE A 194 14.32 8.25 15.14
N ALA A 195 13.59 9.34 14.89
CA ALA A 195 14.06 10.72 15.07
C ALA A 195 14.21 11.14 16.53
N GLN A 196 13.49 10.49 17.46
CA GLN A 196 13.57 10.69 18.91
C GLN A 196 14.69 9.86 19.55
N THR A 197 14.85 8.60 19.14
CA THR A 197 15.84 7.68 19.74
C THR A 197 17.22 7.77 19.12
N GLY A 198 17.36 8.31 17.90
CA GLY A 198 18.62 8.33 17.14
C GLY A 198 19.10 6.95 16.68
N LYS A 199 18.36 5.87 17.01
CA LYS A 199 18.69 4.47 16.66
C LYS A 199 18.85 4.35 15.13
N PRO A 200 19.94 3.76 14.61
CA PRO A 200 20.05 3.51 13.18
C PRO A 200 18.94 2.59 12.69
N ALA A 201 18.35 2.91 11.53
CA ALA A 201 17.50 1.99 10.80
C ALA A 201 18.35 0.89 10.13
N TYR A 202 17.70 -0.14 9.56
CA TYR A 202 18.38 -1.29 8.94
C TYR A 202 19.27 -0.94 7.74
N ASN A 203 19.15 0.27 7.20
CA ASN A 203 20.01 0.84 6.15
C ASN A 203 21.24 1.60 6.72
N GLY A 204 21.49 1.51 8.03
CA GLY A 204 22.58 2.19 8.74
C GLY A 204 22.33 3.67 9.02
N LYS A 205 21.21 4.23 8.58
CA LYS A 205 20.93 5.68 8.67
C LYS A 205 20.14 6.03 9.94
N SER A 206 20.61 7.06 10.64
CA SER A 206 19.91 7.70 11.78
C SER A 206 19.21 9.00 11.36
N TYR A 207 18.29 9.46 12.19
CA TYR A 207 17.42 10.62 11.95
C TYR A 207 17.33 11.46 13.23
N THR A 208 16.91 12.72 13.12
CA THR A 208 16.75 13.63 14.27
C THR A 208 15.47 14.44 14.16
N LEU A 209 14.88 14.84 15.29
CA LEU A 209 13.70 15.72 15.31
C LEU A 209 13.95 17.05 14.58
N ALA A 210 15.14 17.64 14.74
CA ALA A 210 15.49 18.92 14.12
C ALA A 210 15.49 18.88 12.58
N ALA A 211 15.81 17.72 11.98
CA ALA A 211 15.82 17.53 10.53
C ALA A 211 14.57 16.76 10.01
N PHE A 212 13.55 16.54 10.83
CA PHE A 212 12.48 15.57 10.55
C PHE A 212 11.73 15.79 9.23
N SER A 213 11.49 17.04 8.85
CA SER A 213 10.82 17.37 7.57
C SER A 213 11.75 17.37 6.35
N ASP A 214 13.07 17.22 6.55
CA ASP A 214 14.08 17.18 5.49
C ASP A 214 14.70 15.79 5.33
N ASN A 215 14.72 14.99 6.41
CA ASN A 215 15.32 13.67 6.47
C ASN A 215 14.58 12.79 7.49
N ASN A 216 13.84 11.78 7.02
CA ASN A 216 13.09 10.85 7.87
C ASN A 216 12.96 9.45 7.25
N PHE A 217 12.78 8.45 8.12
CA PHE A 217 12.63 7.04 7.74
C PHE A 217 11.41 6.77 6.84
N MET A 218 10.32 7.52 6.98
CA MET A 218 9.11 7.34 6.17
C MET A 218 9.38 7.61 4.69
N TYR A 219 10.08 8.71 4.38
CA TYR A 219 10.50 9.04 3.02
C TYR A 219 11.45 7.99 2.45
N ASP A 220 12.51 7.63 3.18
CA ASP A 220 13.50 6.63 2.72
C ASP A 220 12.84 5.27 2.45
N ARG A 221 11.98 4.80 3.36
CA ARG A 221 11.24 3.53 3.21
C ARG A 221 10.30 3.55 2.00
N ILE A 222 9.69 4.70 1.69
CA ILE A 222 8.88 4.87 0.47
C ILE A 222 9.78 4.85 -0.78
N MET A 223 10.89 5.58 -0.80
CA MET A 223 11.82 5.58 -1.95
C MET A 223 12.51 4.23 -2.17
N GLU A 224 12.66 3.41 -1.13
CA GLU A 224 13.17 2.04 -1.22
C GLU A 224 12.13 1.06 -1.80
N LYS A 225 10.86 1.16 -1.38
CA LYS A 225 9.81 0.15 -1.64
C LYS A 225 8.68 0.59 -2.58
N ASN A 226 8.70 1.80 -3.13
CA ASN A 226 7.67 2.32 -4.04
C ASN A 226 8.26 2.78 -5.37
N ASP A 227 8.25 1.87 -6.35
CA ASP A 227 8.79 2.09 -7.70
C ASP A 227 8.14 3.26 -8.45
N PHE A 228 6.89 3.62 -8.13
CA PHE A 228 6.23 4.77 -8.76
C PHE A 228 6.91 6.08 -8.40
N TYR A 229 7.22 6.30 -7.11
CA TYR A 229 7.94 7.48 -6.64
C TYR A 229 9.44 7.40 -6.95
N LYS A 230 10.06 6.23 -6.73
CA LYS A 230 11.48 5.98 -6.97
C LYS A 230 11.89 6.27 -8.42
N ASN A 231 11.10 5.76 -9.38
CA ASN A 231 11.37 5.90 -10.80
C ASN A 231 10.65 7.12 -11.42
N GLN A 232 9.98 7.93 -10.60
CA GLN A 232 9.16 9.09 -11.01
C GLN A 232 8.22 8.79 -12.20
N VAL A 233 7.49 7.67 -12.12
CA VAL A 233 6.66 7.16 -13.22
C VAL A 233 5.62 8.22 -13.65
N PRO A 234 5.44 8.50 -14.96
CA PRO A 234 4.44 9.45 -15.43
C PRO A 234 3.01 8.90 -15.30
N THR A 235 2.05 9.79 -15.04
CA THR A 235 0.63 9.54 -15.31
C THR A 235 0.30 9.74 -16.80
N LEU A 236 -0.94 9.44 -17.19
CA LEU A 236 -1.43 9.71 -18.56
C LEU A 236 -1.43 11.21 -18.92
N GLN A 237 -1.43 12.11 -17.93
CA GLN A 237 -1.27 13.56 -18.13
C GLN A 237 0.20 14.01 -18.20
N GLY A 238 1.17 13.08 -18.24
CA GLY A 238 2.60 13.39 -18.20
C GLY A 238 3.11 13.90 -16.85
N VAL A 239 2.30 13.80 -15.78
CA VAL A 239 2.68 14.25 -14.44
C VAL A 239 3.35 13.09 -13.70
N ASN A 240 4.61 13.25 -13.32
CA ASN A 240 5.35 12.20 -12.61
C ASN A 240 4.90 12.05 -11.16
N TYR A 241 4.79 10.82 -10.65
CA TYR A 241 4.64 10.56 -9.23
C TYR A 241 5.89 11.06 -8.47
N LYS A 242 5.71 12.05 -7.61
CA LYS A 242 6.77 12.63 -6.77
C LYS A 242 6.38 12.64 -5.29
N ILE A 243 7.37 12.49 -4.43
CA ILE A 243 7.26 12.65 -2.98
C ILE A 243 8.48 13.44 -2.50
N ALA A 244 8.34 14.18 -1.40
CA ALA A 244 9.43 14.90 -0.74
C ALA A 244 9.43 14.56 0.77
N PRO A 245 10.56 14.71 1.49
CA PRO A 245 10.65 14.30 2.89
C PRO A 245 9.59 14.92 3.80
N TYR A 246 9.20 16.18 3.56
CA TYR A 246 8.20 16.89 4.35
C TYR A 246 6.77 16.32 4.26
N HIS A 247 6.48 15.49 3.24
CA HIS A 247 5.21 14.75 3.13
C HIS A 247 5.01 13.70 4.24
N VAL A 248 5.98 13.50 5.13
CA VAL A 248 5.80 12.75 6.39
C VAL A 248 4.67 13.35 7.24
N LEU A 249 4.59 14.69 7.30
CA LEU A 249 3.46 15.43 7.88
C LEU A 249 2.38 15.71 6.82
N TRP A 250 1.29 16.32 7.24
CA TRP A 250 0.24 16.85 6.36
C TRP A 250 0.25 18.39 6.48
N PRO A 251 -0.20 19.14 5.46
CA PRO A 251 -0.41 20.57 5.61
C PRO A 251 -1.50 20.84 6.65
N VAL A 252 -1.31 21.86 7.48
CA VAL A 252 -2.39 22.47 8.26
C VAL A 252 -3.39 23.08 7.26
N PRO A 253 -4.70 22.83 7.39
CA PRO A 253 -5.69 23.35 6.45
C PRO A 253 -5.66 24.88 6.38
N ALA A 254 -5.61 25.43 5.16
CA ALA A 254 -5.56 26.89 4.95
C ALA A 254 -6.78 27.63 5.52
N SER A 255 -7.92 26.96 5.66
CA SER A 255 -9.10 27.48 6.37
C SER A 255 -8.82 27.70 7.87
N ALA A 256 -8.14 26.78 8.54
CA ALA A 256 -7.78 26.90 9.96
C ALA A 256 -6.78 28.06 10.19
N GLN A 257 -5.92 28.34 9.22
CA GLN A 257 -5.01 29.50 9.28
C GLN A 257 -5.70 30.83 8.96
N ARG A 258 -6.69 30.85 8.05
CA ARG A 258 -7.37 32.08 7.59
C ARG A 258 -8.52 32.53 8.49
N PHE A 259 -9.24 31.60 9.11
CA PHE A 259 -10.42 31.91 9.93
C PHE A 259 -10.12 31.95 11.43
N ASN A 260 -8.90 31.63 11.86
CA ASN A 260 -8.45 31.95 13.22
C ASN A 260 -7.98 33.41 13.25
N THR A 261 -8.91 34.34 13.41
CA THR A 261 -8.63 35.78 13.44
C THR A 261 -8.01 36.25 14.75
N GLU A 262 -8.14 35.47 15.82
CA GLU A 262 -7.70 35.81 17.18
C GLU A 262 -6.40 35.08 17.59
N GLY A 263 -5.92 34.11 16.80
CA GLY A 263 -4.72 33.34 17.09
C GLY A 263 -4.03 32.79 15.85
N ARG A 264 -2.70 32.60 15.93
CA ARG A 264 -1.87 32.18 14.78
C ARG A 264 -1.58 30.68 14.82
N ILE A 265 -2.07 29.94 13.83
CA ILE A 265 -1.74 28.52 13.64
C ILE A 265 -0.57 28.41 12.66
N ASN A 266 0.58 27.96 13.16
CA ASN A 266 1.76 27.67 12.35
C ASN A 266 1.50 26.51 11.36
N GLN A 267 2.16 26.56 10.20
CA GLN A 267 2.13 25.57 9.14
C GLN A 267 3.29 24.56 9.30
N ASN A 268 3.16 23.36 8.72
CA ASN A 268 4.25 22.39 8.64
C ASN A 268 5.26 22.74 7.54
N LYS A 269 6.54 22.40 7.72
CA LYS A 269 7.61 22.72 6.76
C LYS A 269 7.31 22.14 5.38
N GLY A 270 7.67 22.89 4.33
CA GLY A 270 7.45 22.52 2.93
C GLY A 270 6.07 22.88 2.37
N TYR A 271 5.15 23.39 3.18
CA TYR A 271 3.85 23.89 2.75
C TYR A 271 3.78 25.43 2.81
N ALA A 272 3.00 26.04 1.91
CA ALA A 272 2.85 27.50 1.84
C ALA A 272 2.27 28.08 3.13
N GLY A 273 2.84 29.17 3.63
CA GLY A 273 2.55 29.73 4.95
C GLY A 273 3.53 29.29 6.04
N TYR A 274 4.45 28.34 5.76
CA TYR A 274 5.52 27.96 6.69
C TYR A 274 6.52 29.09 6.92
N GLU A 275 6.78 29.88 5.87
CA GLU A 275 7.56 31.12 5.95
C GLU A 275 6.91 32.20 6.84
N GLN A 276 5.66 31.98 7.27
CA GLN A 276 4.90 32.82 8.17
C GLN A 276 4.72 32.17 9.56
N ASN A 277 5.54 31.19 9.91
CA ASN A 277 5.57 30.65 11.27
C ASN A 277 6.19 31.65 12.26
N VAL A 278 5.66 31.66 13.48
CA VAL A 278 6.23 32.39 14.63
C VAL A 278 6.68 31.41 15.72
N PRO A 279 7.56 31.82 16.66
CA PRO A 279 7.72 31.09 17.91
C PRO A 279 6.37 30.84 18.59
N ALA A 280 6.20 29.69 19.22
CA ALA A 280 5.03 29.44 20.05
C ALA A 280 5.02 30.43 21.24
N LEU A 281 3.82 30.83 21.68
CA LEU A 281 3.67 31.65 22.88
C LEU A 281 4.18 30.85 24.10
N ASP A 282 5.15 31.40 24.81
CA ASP A 282 5.72 30.83 26.04
C ASP A 282 4.87 31.16 27.30
N LYS A 283 3.91 32.07 27.15
CA LYS A 283 3.02 32.61 28.18
C LYS A 283 1.60 32.74 27.62
N LEU A 284 0.61 32.59 28.49
CA LEU A 284 -0.74 33.05 28.19
C LEU A 284 -0.79 34.59 28.26
N PRO A 285 -1.52 35.26 27.35
CA PRO A 285 -1.75 36.69 27.40
C PRO A 285 -2.74 37.10 28.51
#